data_AF-A0A257M3L8-F1
#
_entry.id   AF-A0A257M3L8-F1
#
_cell.length_a   1.000
_cell.length_b   1.000
_cell.length_c   1.000
_cell.angle_alpha   90.00
_cell.angle_beta   90.00
_cell.angle_gamma   90.00
#
_symmetry.space_group_name_H-M   'P 1'
#
loop_
_entity.id
_entity.type
_entity.pdbx_description
1 polymer ?
#
loop_
_entity_poly.entity_id
_entity_poly.type
_entity_poly.pdbx_seq_one_letter_code
_entity_poly.pdbx_strand_id
1 'polypeptide(L)'
;MPLADQIENLLKKIERDHSIQILYACESGSRAWGFASPDSDYDIRFIYRNPDDAYRAIMPERATIELPMVDDLDAGGWDIRKAAHLMGKSNGALLEWLHSPIVYRNSPGFLDRWRTAAVDVFSPRAAMDHYRGLARQMWLGKLQSETVRAKDYLYALRACLASNWIGMGKGLPPVPFQIVLEVAPAGIRSVVPDLLAHKAATMESSRMPRIPHLDAFLEQTLSPDVELPPAVSPDLAILNRLFASELDEGKVSIQPMRKSGFSLTRVRQKDLLLFESVVGSHAYGTATADSDEDLRGVFVAPSSFLGGLDSIDQVNDEKNDQVYFEIGRLMSLLARNNPNVLELLAVPEDCVRYRHPLYDLLVPEIFLSKLCLNTFGEYAMGQIRKARGLNKKIVNPQPEMRRALLDFCHVPSGQGSVPVLLWLKEQGIHVEDCGLTSLAHAADLFAIYHEPEGAYRGLTSPKDPDALRFSSVPIEA
;
A
#
# COMPACT_ATOMS: atom_id res chain seq x y z
N MET A 1 -35.78 -18.87 4.79
CA MET A 1 -34.96 -18.38 5.93
C MET A 1 -34.91 -16.86 5.83
N PRO A 2 -35.24 -16.10 6.88
CA PRO A 2 -35.08 -14.64 6.91
C PRO A 2 -33.67 -14.22 6.47
N LEU A 3 -33.53 -13.10 5.76
CA LEU A 3 -32.23 -12.62 5.27
C LEU A 3 -31.19 -12.47 6.40
N ALA A 4 -31.61 -11.93 7.55
CA ALA A 4 -30.72 -11.79 8.71
C ALA A 4 -30.13 -13.14 9.16
N ASP A 5 -30.93 -14.21 9.13
CA ASP A 5 -30.46 -15.56 9.46
C ASP A 5 -29.55 -16.13 8.37
N GLN A 6 -29.77 -15.78 7.09
CA GLN A 6 -28.86 -16.15 6.00
C GLN A 6 -27.49 -15.51 6.17
N ILE A 7 -27.45 -14.20 6.45
CA ILE A 7 -26.21 -13.45 6.67
C ILE A 7 -25.49 -13.99 7.92
N GLU A 8 -26.20 -14.20 9.02
CA GLU A 8 -25.60 -14.73 10.25
C GLU A 8 -25.04 -16.15 10.07
N ASN A 9 -25.73 -17.01 9.30
CA ASN A 9 -25.21 -18.33 8.95
C ASN A 9 -24.00 -18.27 8.02
N LEU A 10 -23.99 -17.33 7.07
CA LEU A 10 -22.83 -17.07 6.22
C LEU A 10 -21.63 -16.63 7.08
N LEU A 11 -21.80 -15.67 7.98
CA LEU A 11 -20.72 -15.19 8.86
C LEU A 11 -20.15 -16.34 9.74
N LYS A 12 -21.01 -17.17 10.34
CA LYS A 12 -20.58 -18.36 11.10
C LYS A 12 -19.83 -19.38 10.25
N LYS A 13 -20.27 -19.59 9.00
CA LYS A 13 -19.58 -20.46 8.05
C LYS A 13 -18.19 -19.92 7.73
N ILE A 14 -18.07 -18.61 7.50
CA ILE A 14 -16.78 -17.95 7.23
C ILE A 14 -15.83 -18.14 8.42
N GLU A 15 -16.29 -17.88 9.65
CA GLU A 15 -15.48 -18.07 10.86
C GLU A 15 -14.94 -19.48 10.98
N ARG A 16 -15.79 -20.49 10.76
CA ARG A 16 -15.39 -21.90 10.83
C ARG A 16 -14.43 -22.29 9.70
N ASP A 17 -14.75 -21.93 8.46
CA ASP A 17 -14.01 -22.40 7.29
C ASP A 17 -12.63 -21.72 7.17
N HIS A 18 -12.50 -20.49 7.68
CA HIS A 18 -11.23 -19.75 7.70
C HIS A 18 -10.52 -19.78 9.06
N SER A 19 -11.14 -20.35 10.10
CA SER A 19 -10.62 -20.35 11.48
C SER A 19 -10.30 -18.95 11.99
N ILE A 20 -11.23 -18.01 11.78
CA ILE A 20 -11.13 -16.60 12.22
C ILE A 20 -12.27 -16.24 13.16
N GLN A 21 -12.15 -15.08 13.80
CA GLN A 21 -13.24 -14.45 14.55
C GLN A 21 -13.68 -13.16 13.84
N ILE A 22 -14.95 -13.04 13.48
CA ILE A 22 -15.52 -11.82 12.90
C ILE A 22 -15.95 -10.89 14.04
N LEU A 23 -15.26 -9.75 14.16
CA LEU A 23 -15.52 -8.77 15.22
C LEU A 23 -16.63 -7.80 14.84
N TYR A 24 -16.75 -7.49 13.55
CA TYR A 24 -17.72 -6.54 13.01
C TYR A 24 -18.13 -6.94 11.60
N ALA A 25 -19.41 -6.79 11.27
CA ALA A 25 -19.94 -6.96 9.92
C ALA A 25 -21.06 -5.96 9.66
N CYS A 26 -21.08 -5.37 8.46
CA CYS A 26 -22.07 -4.37 8.06
C CYS A 26 -22.40 -4.48 6.58
N GLU A 27 -23.47 -3.78 6.19
CA GLU A 27 -23.78 -3.50 4.80
C GLU A 27 -22.85 -2.40 4.26
N SER A 28 -22.52 -2.47 2.98
CA SER A 28 -21.80 -1.41 2.27
C SER A 28 -22.55 -1.04 0.98
N GLY A 29 -21.94 -0.19 0.15
CA GLY A 29 -22.47 0.14 -1.17
C GLY A 29 -23.88 0.75 -1.15
N SER A 30 -24.65 0.43 -2.20
CA SER A 30 -25.90 1.13 -2.52
C SER A 30 -26.99 1.01 -1.44
N ARG A 31 -27.01 -0.11 -0.72
CA ARG A 31 -27.93 -0.36 0.40
C ARG A 31 -27.58 0.51 1.61
N ALA A 32 -26.30 0.53 2.00
CA ALA A 32 -25.82 1.39 3.08
C ALA A 32 -26.00 2.88 2.76
N TRP A 33 -25.81 3.27 1.50
CA TRP A 33 -25.99 4.66 1.03
C TRP A 33 -27.47 5.07 0.91
N GLY A 34 -28.41 4.13 0.87
CA GLY A 34 -29.85 4.40 0.81
C GLY A 34 -30.40 4.62 -0.60
N PHE A 35 -29.78 4.06 -1.63
CA PHE A 35 -30.28 4.11 -3.01
C PHE A 35 -30.23 2.76 -3.74
N ALA A 36 -30.32 1.66 -3.01
CA ALA A 36 -30.42 0.32 -3.58
C ALA A 36 -31.65 0.15 -4.49
N SER A 37 -31.47 -0.61 -5.57
CA SER A 37 -32.54 -1.08 -6.45
C SER A 37 -33.02 -2.46 -5.98
N PRO A 38 -34.17 -2.96 -6.46
CA PRO A 38 -34.67 -4.29 -6.10
C PRO A 38 -33.70 -5.44 -6.41
N ASP A 39 -32.86 -5.28 -7.44
CA ASP A 39 -31.83 -6.21 -7.91
C ASP A 39 -30.43 -5.91 -7.35
N SER A 40 -30.28 -4.99 -6.39
CA SER A 40 -28.98 -4.72 -5.78
C SER A 40 -28.54 -5.89 -4.89
N ASP A 41 -27.27 -6.24 -4.98
CA ASP A 41 -26.56 -7.17 -4.11
C ASP A 41 -26.53 -6.72 -2.64
N TYR A 42 -26.22 -7.65 -1.74
CA TYR A 42 -25.90 -7.37 -0.35
C TYR A 42 -24.38 -7.37 -0.21
N ASP A 43 -23.80 -6.18 -0.08
CA ASP A 43 -22.38 -5.93 0.10
C ASP A 43 -22.00 -6.16 1.57
N ILE A 44 -21.87 -7.42 1.98
CA ILE A 44 -21.49 -7.78 3.35
C ILE A 44 -19.99 -7.55 3.51
N ARG A 45 -19.65 -6.56 4.34
CA ARG A 45 -18.26 -6.21 4.64
C ARG A 45 -17.96 -6.44 6.10
N PHE A 46 -16.84 -7.10 6.39
CA PHE A 46 -16.51 -7.48 7.77
C PHE A 46 -15.05 -7.22 8.14
N ILE A 47 -14.83 -7.03 9.44
CA ILE A 47 -13.51 -6.94 10.06
C ILE A 47 -13.34 -8.17 10.94
N TYR A 48 -12.24 -8.89 10.74
CA TYR A 48 -11.96 -10.12 11.45
C TYR A 48 -10.58 -10.13 12.09
N ARG A 49 -10.44 -10.99 13.09
CA ARG A 49 -9.19 -11.31 13.76
C ARG A 49 -8.79 -12.75 13.44
N ASN A 50 -7.54 -12.93 13.03
CA ASN A 50 -6.90 -14.22 12.96
C ASN A 50 -6.54 -14.73 14.37
N PRO A 51 -6.30 -16.04 14.54
CA PRO A 51 -5.71 -16.57 15.78
C PRO A 51 -4.39 -15.87 16.17
N ASP A 52 -4.08 -15.80 17.46
CA ASP A 52 -2.94 -15.01 17.96
C ASP A 52 -1.58 -15.48 17.46
N ASP A 53 -1.43 -16.79 17.27
CA ASP A 53 -0.25 -17.41 16.69
C ASP A 53 -0.04 -16.99 15.23
N ALA A 54 -1.10 -16.71 14.47
CA ALA A 54 -1.00 -16.21 13.10
C ALA A 54 -0.30 -14.85 13.02
N TYR A 55 -0.46 -13.99 14.03
CA TYR A 55 0.24 -12.69 14.08
C TYR A 55 1.72 -12.81 14.47
N ARG A 56 2.14 -13.98 14.95
CA ARG A 56 3.53 -14.33 15.29
C ARG A 56 4.18 -15.24 14.24
N ALA A 57 3.43 -15.65 13.21
CA ALA A 57 3.93 -16.52 12.15
C ALA A 57 4.94 -15.78 11.25
N ILE A 58 5.95 -16.52 10.78
CA ILE A 58 6.98 -16.03 9.84
C ILE A 58 6.33 -15.60 8.51
N MET A 59 5.35 -16.38 8.06
CA MET A 59 4.56 -16.08 6.88
C MET A 59 3.21 -15.56 7.38
N PRO A 60 2.87 -14.28 7.14
CA PRO A 60 1.61 -13.74 7.62
C PRO A 60 0.44 -14.44 6.92
N GLU A 61 -0.60 -14.74 7.68
CA GLU A 61 -1.86 -15.25 7.17
C GLU A 61 -2.57 -14.24 6.24
N ARG A 62 -3.60 -14.70 5.53
CA ARG A 62 -4.36 -13.85 4.60
C ARG A 62 -4.91 -12.62 5.33
N ALA A 63 -4.51 -11.44 4.85
CA ALA A 63 -5.02 -10.16 5.34
C ALA A 63 -6.37 -9.76 4.72
N THR A 64 -6.89 -10.55 3.79
CA THR A 64 -8.15 -10.30 3.07
C THR A 64 -8.83 -11.61 2.73
N ILE A 65 -10.14 -11.64 2.94
CA ILE A 65 -11.04 -12.71 2.50
C ILE A 65 -12.00 -12.07 1.51
N GLU A 66 -12.07 -12.62 0.30
CA GLU A 66 -13.07 -12.28 -0.71
C GLU A 66 -13.74 -13.59 -1.12
N LEU A 67 -15.07 -13.63 -1.05
CA LEU A 67 -15.84 -14.81 -1.38
C LEU A 67 -16.54 -14.63 -2.72
N PRO A 68 -16.75 -15.71 -3.48
CA PRO A 68 -17.61 -15.63 -4.66
C PRO A 68 -19.03 -15.25 -4.23
N MET A 69 -19.68 -14.40 -5.01
CA MET A 69 -21.07 -14.03 -4.79
C MET A 69 -22.00 -15.25 -4.92
N VAL A 70 -22.85 -15.48 -3.92
CA VAL A 70 -23.84 -16.56 -3.89
C VAL A 70 -25.17 -15.99 -3.40
N ASP A 71 -26.26 -16.26 -4.12
CA ASP A 71 -27.62 -15.78 -3.78
C ASP A 71 -27.67 -14.27 -3.49
N ASP A 72 -27.01 -13.47 -4.33
CA ASP A 72 -26.85 -12.01 -4.23
C ASP A 72 -26.10 -11.51 -2.98
N LEU A 73 -25.45 -12.40 -2.22
CA LEU A 73 -24.59 -12.06 -1.09
C LEU A 73 -23.14 -11.94 -1.58
N ASP A 74 -22.61 -10.71 -1.59
CA ASP A 74 -21.20 -10.43 -1.85
C ASP A 74 -20.49 -10.17 -0.51
N ALA A 75 -19.68 -11.13 -0.07
CA ALA A 75 -19.02 -11.08 1.22
C ALA A 75 -17.50 -10.94 1.09
N GLY A 76 -16.95 -9.93 1.78
CA GLY A 76 -15.52 -9.69 1.84
C GLY A 76 -15.10 -9.00 3.13
N GLY A 77 -13.88 -9.24 3.58
CA GLY A 77 -13.42 -8.71 4.84
C GLY A 77 -11.93 -8.52 4.94
N TRP A 78 -11.53 -7.70 5.90
CA TRP A 78 -10.14 -7.39 6.20
C TRP A 78 -9.76 -7.81 7.61
N ASP A 79 -8.56 -8.35 7.72
CA ASP A 79 -7.93 -8.61 9.01
C ASP A 79 -7.76 -7.29 9.79
N ILE A 80 -7.89 -7.32 11.12
CA ILE A 80 -7.78 -6.15 12.01
C ILE A 80 -6.48 -5.37 11.82
N ARG A 81 -5.34 -6.02 11.51
CA ARG A 81 -4.08 -5.31 11.21
C ARG A 81 -4.20 -4.50 9.93
N LYS A 82 -4.76 -5.11 8.87
CA LYS A 82 -5.02 -4.42 7.59
C LYS A 82 -6.02 -3.29 7.78
N ALA A 83 -7.09 -3.51 8.53
CA ALA A 83 -8.09 -2.49 8.81
C ALA A 83 -7.46 -1.31 9.58
N ALA A 84 -6.67 -1.53 10.62
CA ALA A 84 -5.96 -0.45 11.33
C ALA A 84 -4.99 0.32 10.41
N HIS A 85 -4.28 -0.37 9.51
CA HIS A 85 -3.43 0.28 8.51
C HIS A 85 -4.22 1.16 7.51
N LEU A 86 -5.35 0.65 7.01
CA LEU A 86 -6.23 1.39 6.12
C LEU A 86 -6.86 2.60 6.81
N MET A 87 -7.15 2.49 8.11
CA MET A 87 -7.62 3.61 8.93
C MET A 87 -6.59 4.74 8.98
N GLY A 88 -5.31 4.41 9.22
CA GLY A 88 -4.23 5.41 9.18
C GLY A 88 -4.07 6.10 7.82
N LYS A 89 -4.46 5.43 6.73
CA LYS A 89 -4.50 6.02 5.38
C LYS A 89 -5.79 6.79 5.09
N SER A 90 -6.69 6.91 6.07
CA SER A 90 -8.04 7.48 5.90
C SER A 90 -8.79 6.88 4.70
N ASN A 91 -8.67 5.57 4.53
CA ASN A 91 -9.29 4.84 3.43
C ASN A 91 -10.83 4.96 3.51
N GLY A 92 -11.45 5.49 2.46
CA GLY A 92 -12.89 5.79 2.43
C GLY A 92 -13.75 4.54 2.64
N ALA A 93 -13.41 3.42 2.01
CA ALA A 93 -14.17 2.18 2.17
C ALA A 93 -14.21 1.71 3.64
N LEU A 94 -13.07 1.66 4.34
CA LEU A 94 -13.06 1.30 5.77
C LEU A 94 -13.87 2.29 6.61
N LEU A 95 -13.69 3.60 6.37
CA LEU A 95 -14.39 4.64 7.12
C LEU A 95 -15.91 4.51 6.94
N GLU A 96 -16.36 4.19 5.73
CA GLU A 96 -17.77 3.90 5.43
C GLU A 96 -18.25 2.62 6.12
N TRP A 97 -17.46 1.55 6.17
CA TRP A 97 -17.85 0.33 6.90
C TRP A 97 -18.09 0.63 8.37
N LEU A 98 -17.16 1.34 9.02
CA LEU A 98 -17.28 1.71 10.42
C LEU A 98 -18.49 2.61 10.71
N HIS A 99 -19.01 3.34 9.72
CA HIS A 99 -20.15 4.26 9.86
C HIS A 99 -21.41 3.78 9.13
N SER A 100 -21.45 2.51 8.71
CA SER A 100 -22.61 1.96 8.03
C SER A 100 -23.86 2.04 8.92
N PRO A 101 -25.02 2.46 8.36
CA PRO A 101 -26.28 2.48 9.10
C PRO A 101 -26.89 1.09 9.32
N ILE A 102 -26.41 0.07 8.59
CA ILE A 102 -26.93 -1.30 8.66
C ILE A 102 -25.80 -2.19 9.16
N VAL A 103 -25.93 -2.61 10.41
CA VAL A 103 -24.95 -3.46 11.11
C VAL A 103 -25.50 -4.87 11.23
N TYR A 104 -24.73 -5.84 10.73
CA TYR A 104 -25.07 -7.27 10.81
C TYR A 104 -24.51 -7.92 12.08
N ARG A 105 -23.29 -7.53 12.47
CA ARG A 105 -22.64 -8.02 13.69
C ARG A 105 -21.76 -6.93 14.28
N ASN A 106 -21.75 -6.79 15.59
CA ASN A 106 -20.86 -5.88 16.30
C ASN A 106 -20.50 -6.49 17.65
N SER A 107 -19.22 -6.82 17.83
CA SER A 107 -18.71 -7.28 19.12
C SER A 107 -18.79 -6.15 20.15
N PRO A 108 -19.00 -6.45 21.44
CA PRO A 108 -19.17 -5.43 22.48
C PRO A 108 -18.05 -4.37 22.47
N GLY A 109 -18.45 -3.10 22.30
CA GLY A 109 -17.57 -1.94 22.30
C GLY A 109 -16.61 -1.82 21.12
N PHE A 110 -16.63 -2.73 20.13
CA PHE A 110 -15.72 -2.69 18.99
C PHE A 110 -15.90 -1.40 18.17
N LEU A 111 -17.12 -1.12 17.71
CA LEU A 111 -17.39 0.07 16.91
C LEU A 111 -17.01 1.37 17.62
N ASP A 112 -17.26 1.49 18.92
CA ASP A 112 -16.94 2.70 19.68
C ASP A 112 -15.43 2.96 19.69
N ARG A 113 -14.62 1.94 20.03
CA ARG A 113 -13.15 2.04 20.02
C ARG A 113 -12.62 2.40 18.64
N TRP A 114 -13.12 1.73 17.60
CA TRP A 114 -12.66 1.93 16.23
C TRP A 114 -13.09 3.27 15.65
N ARG A 115 -14.28 3.77 15.97
CA ARG A 115 -14.74 5.11 15.56
C ARG A 115 -13.95 6.21 16.26
N THR A 116 -13.69 6.08 17.56
CA THR A 116 -12.85 7.04 18.29
C THR A 116 -11.45 7.11 17.66
N ALA A 117 -10.80 5.96 17.45
CA ALA A 117 -9.49 5.92 16.82
C ALA A 117 -9.52 6.49 15.39
N ALA A 118 -10.58 6.21 14.61
CA ALA A 118 -10.73 6.74 13.26
C ALA A 118 -10.81 8.26 13.23
N VAL A 119 -11.46 8.89 14.22
CA VAL A 119 -11.49 10.35 14.37
C VAL A 119 -10.10 10.89 14.73
N ASP A 120 -9.41 10.27 15.67
CA ASP A 120 -8.11 10.75 16.16
C ASP A 120 -7.00 10.68 15.10
N VAL A 121 -7.08 9.72 14.17
CA VAL A 121 -6.08 9.51 13.11
C VAL A 121 -6.53 10.01 11.74
N PHE A 122 -7.71 10.64 11.66
CA PHE A 122 -8.28 11.11 10.40
C PHE A 122 -7.38 12.16 9.73
N SER A 123 -7.07 11.94 8.45
CA SER A 123 -6.33 12.86 7.61
C SER A 123 -7.24 13.37 6.50
N PRO A 124 -7.75 14.62 6.60
CA PRO A 124 -8.61 15.22 5.58
C PRO A 124 -7.99 15.15 4.18
N ARG A 125 -6.67 15.37 4.09
CA ARG A 125 -5.93 15.30 2.83
C ARG A 125 -5.96 13.89 2.23
N ALA A 126 -5.60 12.87 3.00
CA ALA A 126 -5.58 11.50 2.51
C ALA A 126 -6.99 11.02 2.13
N ALA A 127 -8.01 11.39 2.90
CA ALA A 127 -9.41 11.07 2.61
C ALA A 127 -9.91 11.75 1.33
N MET A 128 -9.61 13.04 1.11
CA MET A 128 -9.94 13.75 -0.13
C MET A 128 -9.24 13.10 -1.34
N ASP A 129 -7.94 12.82 -1.24
CA ASP A 129 -7.20 12.16 -2.31
C ASP A 129 -7.80 10.79 -2.65
N HIS A 130 -8.25 10.02 -1.64
CA HIS A 130 -8.93 8.75 -1.85
C HIS A 130 -10.26 8.91 -2.61
N TYR A 131 -11.17 9.78 -2.14
CA TYR A 131 -12.47 9.97 -2.77
C TYR A 131 -12.36 10.59 -4.17
N ARG A 132 -11.44 11.54 -4.39
CA ARG A 132 -11.14 12.09 -5.72
C ARG A 132 -10.58 11.03 -6.65
N GLY A 133 -9.71 10.15 -6.15
CA GLY A 133 -9.19 9.01 -6.90
C GLY A 133 -10.31 8.06 -7.34
N LEU A 134 -11.24 7.73 -6.43
CA LEU A 134 -12.40 6.90 -6.73
C LEU A 134 -13.32 7.56 -7.77
N ALA A 135 -13.64 8.85 -7.61
CA ALA A 135 -14.43 9.62 -8.57
C ALA A 135 -13.76 9.64 -9.95
N ARG A 136 -12.43 9.85 -10.01
CA ARG A 136 -11.67 9.83 -11.27
C ARG A 136 -11.69 8.47 -11.93
N GLN A 137 -11.54 7.39 -11.17
CA GLN A 137 -11.63 6.01 -11.69
C GLN A 137 -13.02 5.74 -12.28
N MET A 138 -14.08 6.17 -11.61
CA MET A 138 -15.45 6.05 -12.10
C MET A 138 -15.67 6.88 -13.37
N TRP A 139 -15.18 8.11 -13.39
CA TRP A 139 -15.27 9.01 -14.53
C TRP A 139 -14.59 8.42 -15.78
N LEU A 140 -13.30 8.11 -15.68
CA LEU A 140 -12.49 7.61 -16.79
C LEU A 140 -12.87 6.18 -17.20
N GLY A 141 -13.28 5.35 -16.25
CA GLY A 141 -13.58 3.94 -16.50
C GLY A 141 -15.01 3.66 -16.95
N LYS A 142 -15.99 4.47 -16.53
CA LYS A 142 -17.41 4.12 -16.69
C LYS A 142 -18.30 5.22 -17.25
N LEU A 143 -17.85 6.48 -17.29
CA LEU A 143 -18.66 7.63 -17.72
C LEU A 143 -18.16 8.27 -19.03
N GLN A 144 -17.41 7.54 -19.86
CA GLN A 144 -16.88 8.04 -21.13
C GLN A 144 -17.78 7.77 -22.36
N SER A 145 -18.73 6.84 -22.25
CA SER A 145 -19.64 6.51 -23.36
C SER A 145 -20.80 7.50 -23.47
N GLU A 146 -21.39 7.65 -24.67
CA GLU A 146 -22.58 8.50 -24.89
C GLU A 146 -23.78 8.13 -23.99
N THR A 147 -23.87 6.84 -23.64
CA THR A 147 -24.86 6.32 -22.70
C THR A 147 -24.17 5.62 -21.54
N VAL A 148 -24.66 5.87 -20.33
CA VAL A 148 -24.05 5.44 -19.06
C VAL A 148 -25.11 4.85 -18.13
N ARG A 149 -24.70 4.15 -17.06
CA ARG A 149 -25.64 3.63 -16.06
C ARG A 149 -25.85 4.66 -14.96
N ALA A 150 -27.09 4.79 -14.47
CA ALA A 150 -27.42 5.68 -13.36
C ALA A 150 -26.59 5.37 -12.09
N LYS A 151 -26.32 4.08 -11.83
CA LYS A 151 -25.45 3.61 -10.74
C LYS A 151 -24.06 4.26 -10.81
N ASP A 152 -23.46 4.32 -12.00
CA ASP A 152 -22.10 4.85 -12.14
C ASP A 152 -22.05 6.36 -11.87
N TYR A 153 -23.10 7.12 -12.26
CA TYR A 153 -23.24 8.52 -11.89
C TYR A 153 -23.38 8.71 -10.38
N LEU A 154 -24.26 7.94 -9.72
CA LEU A 154 -24.46 8.06 -8.28
C LEU A 154 -23.20 7.74 -7.48
N TYR A 155 -22.42 6.74 -7.92
CA TYR A 155 -21.14 6.37 -7.30
C TYR A 155 -20.10 7.50 -7.49
N ALA A 156 -19.98 8.06 -8.70
CA ALA A 156 -19.08 9.19 -8.95
C ALA A 156 -19.50 10.43 -8.14
N LEU A 157 -20.80 10.75 -8.10
CA LEU A 157 -21.35 11.86 -7.33
C LEU A 157 -21.09 11.67 -5.84
N ARG A 158 -21.35 10.48 -5.28
CA ARG A 158 -21.08 10.19 -3.86
C ARG A 158 -19.61 10.42 -3.52
N ALA A 159 -18.69 9.98 -4.38
CA ALA A 159 -17.27 10.20 -4.17
C ALA A 159 -16.90 11.70 -4.24
N CYS A 160 -17.40 12.44 -5.23
CA CYS A 160 -17.19 13.89 -5.33
C CYS A 160 -17.76 14.66 -4.12
N LEU A 161 -18.99 14.34 -3.70
CA LEU A 161 -19.64 14.99 -2.57
C LEU A 161 -18.94 14.67 -1.25
N ALA A 162 -18.45 13.45 -1.07
CA ALA A 162 -17.63 13.08 0.08
C ALA A 162 -16.30 13.88 0.09
N SER A 163 -15.65 14.05 -1.05
CA SER A 163 -14.47 14.92 -1.16
C SER A 163 -14.81 16.37 -0.80
N ASN A 164 -15.92 16.91 -1.30
CA ASN A 164 -16.33 18.29 -1.02
C ASN A 164 -16.70 18.48 0.45
N TRP A 165 -17.38 17.52 1.06
CA TRP A 165 -17.68 17.51 2.50
C TRP A 165 -16.41 17.68 3.34
N ILE A 166 -15.36 16.95 3.00
CA ILE A 166 -14.06 17.03 3.70
C ILE A 166 -13.38 18.37 3.41
N GLY A 167 -13.39 18.83 2.14
CA GLY A 167 -12.84 20.14 1.76
C GLY A 167 -13.51 21.32 2.48
N MET A 168 -14.78 21.18 2.84
CA MET A 168 -15.52 22.15 3.68
C MET A 168 -15.21 22.04 5.18
N GLY A 169 -14.27 21.18 5.59
CA GLY A 169 -13.90 20.99 7.00
C GLY A 169 -14.93 20.27 7.85
N LYS A 170 -15.91 19.58 7.24
CA LYS A 170 -16.99 18.87 7.97
C LYS A 170 -16.59 17.49 8.51
N GLY A 171 -15.31 17.11 8.39
CA GLY A 171 -14.77 15.84 8.89
C GLY A 171 -15.17 14.63 8.04
N LEU A 172 -15.46 13.51 8.71
CA LEU A 172 -15.83 12.25 8.08
C LEU A 172 -17.16 12.38 7.30
N PRO A 173 -17.20 12.03 6.00
CA PRO A 173 -18.44 12.03 5.22
C PRO A 173 -19.45 11.01 5.77
N PRO A 174 -20.72 11.40 5.98
CA PRO A 174 -21.79 10.47 6.31
C PRO A 174 -22.00 9.41 5.24
N VAL A 175 -22.31 8.17 5.66
CA VAL A 175 -22.61 7.07 4.74
C VAL A 175 -23.89 7.34 3.92
N PRO A 176 -25.03 7.74 4.53
CA PRO A 176 -26.25 7.99 3.79
C PRO A 176 -26.10 9.09 2.72
N PHE A 177 -26.43 8.76 1.48
CA PHE A 177 -26.25 9.66 0.33
C PHE A 177 -27.03 10.96 0.46
N GLN A 178 -28.23 10.91 1.03
CA GLN A 178 -29.08 12.09 1.22
C GLN A 178 -28.43 13.15 2.11
N ILE A 179 -27.60 12.74 3.09
CA ILE A 179 -26.94 13.68 4.00
C ILE A 179 -25.76 14.37 3.29
N VAL A 180 -24.93 13.61 2.57
CA VAL A 180 -23.83 14.22 1.79
C VAL A 180 -24.33 15.05 0.62
N LEU A 181 -25.54 14.78 0.11
CA LEU A 181 -26.18 15.59 -0.93
C LEU A 181 -26.45 17.04 -0.48
N GLU A 182 -26.54 17.30 0.83
CA GLU A 182 -26.78 18.64 1.37
C GLU A 182 -25.68 19.65 0.99
N VAL A 183 -24.46 19.18 0.74
CA VAL A 183 -23.32 20.03 0.31
C VAL A 183 -23.26 20.25 -1.20
N ALA A 184 -24.16 19.61 -1.97
CA ALA A 184 -24.17 19.74 -3.42
C ALA A 184 -24.71 21.12 -3.86
N PRO A 185 -24.20 21.70 -4.97
CA PRO A 185 -24.79 22.89 -5.58
C PRO A 185 -26.27 22.70 -5.91
N ALA A 186 -27.06 23.79 -5.92
CA ALA A 186 -28.51 23.73 -6.14
C ALA A 186 -28.89 23.01 -7.45
N GLY A 187 -28.15 23.26 -8.54
CA GLY A 187 -28.38 22.60 -9.83
C GLY A 187 -28.08 21.10 -9.82
N ILE A 188 -27.17 20.63 -8.96
CA ILE A 188 -26.92 19.19 -8.78
C ILE A 188 -28.01 18.57 -7.93
N ARG A 189 -28.41 19.23 -6.84
CA ARG A 189 -29.50 18.78 -5.97
C ARG A 189 -30.83 18.63 -6.71
N SER A 190 -31.11 19.47 -7.70
CA SER A 190 -32.36 19.38 -8.46
C SER A 190 -32.44 18.17 -9.41
N VAL A 191 -31.30 17.66 -9.89
CA VAL A 191 -31.26 16.56 -10.87
C VAL A 191 -31.22 15.17 -10.19
N VAL A 192 -30.67 15.11 -8.99
CA VAL A 192 -30.47 13.85 -8.25
C VAL A 192 -31.76 13.07 -7.98
N PRO A 193 -32.91 13.67 -7.62
CA PRO A 193 -34.17 12.95 -7.43
C PRO A 193 -34.60 12.16 -8.67
N ASP A 194 -34.49 12.75 -9.86
CA ASP A 194 -34.84 12.09 -11.12
C ASP A 194 -33.89 10.93 -11.42
N LEU A 195 -32.59 11.09 -11.12
CA LEU A 195 -31.59 10.04 -11.28
C LEU A 195 -31.85 8.85 -10.33
N LEU A 196 -32.22 9.13 -9.08
CA LEU A 196 -32.61 8.11 -8.09
C LEU A 196 -33.90 7.41 -8.49
N ALA A 197 -34.92 8.16 -8.95
CA ALA A 197 -36.18 7.60 -9.44
C ALA A 197 -35.96 6.71 -10.67
N HIS A 198 -35.10 7.14 -11.61
CA HIS A 198 -34.72 6.33 -12.76
C HIS A 198 -34.01 5.04 -12.35
N LYS A 199 -33.04 5.11 -11.41
CA LYS A 199 -32.37 3.92 -10.88
C LYS A 199 -33.34 2.96 -10.18
N ALA A 200 -34.31 3.49 -9.43
CA ALA A 200 -35.29 2.66 -8.71
C ALA A 200 -36.29 1.97 -9.66
N ALA A 201 -36.60 2.61 -10.80
CA ALA A 201 -37.57 2.11 -11.77
C ALA A 201 -36.96 1.19 -12.86
N THR A 202 -35.62 1.07 -12.91
CA THR A 202 -34.90 0.34 -13.97
C THR A 202 -33.92 -0.67 -13.38
N MET A 203 -33.57 -1.70 -14.17
CA MET A 203 -32.51 -2.63 -13.78
C MET A 203 -31.16 -1.90 -13.73
N GLU A 204 -30.22 -2.33 -12.87
CA GLU A 204 -28.92 -1.65 -12.74
C GLU A 204 -28.10 -1.60 -14.04
N SER A 205 -28.35 -2.50 -14.98
CA SER A 205 -27.72 -2.56 -16.30
C SER A 205 -28.26 -1.53 -17.29
N SER A 206 -29.39 -0.87 -16.98
CA SER A 206 -30.05 0.07 -17.86
C SER A 206 -29.16 1.29 -18.14
N ARG A 207 -29.15 1.72 -19.41
CA ARG A 207 -28.35 2.86 -19.86
C ARG A 207 -29.22 4.06 -20.16
N MET A 208 -28.70 5.24 -19.84
CA MET A 208 -29.31 6.53 -20.07
C MET A 208 -28.31 7.48 -20.75
N PRO A 209 -28.77 8.51 -21.49
CA PRO A 209 -27.89 9.56 -21.97
C PRO A 209 -27.13 10.23 -20.83
N ARG A 210 -25.93 10.73 -21.12
CA ARG A 210 -25.18 11.55 -20.18
C ARG A 210 -25.94 12.82 -19.79
N ILE A 211 -25.68 13.31 -18.58
CA ILE A 211 -26.26 14.55 -18.07
C ILE A 211 -25.14 15.61 -18.00
N PRO A 212 -25.10 16.57 -18.95
CA PRO A 212 -23.99 17.54 -19.06
C PRO A 212 -23.73 18.34 -17.78
N HIS A 213 -24.77 18.63 -17.01
CA HIS A 213 -24.62 19.36 -15.76
C HIS A 213 -23.91 18.54 -14.67
N LEU A 214 -24.14 17.23 -14.60
CA LEU A 214 -23.41 16.33 -13.71
C LEU A 214 -21.97 16.17 -14.19
N ASP A 215 -21.78 16.05 -15.50
CA ASP A 215 -20.47 15.94 -16.13
C ASP A 215 -19.56 17.13 -15.75
N ALA A 216 -20.04 18.35 -15.93
CA ALA A 216 -19.31 19.57 -15.57
C ALA A 216 -18.96 19.63 -14.07
N PHE A 217 -19.87 19.18 -13.20
CA PHE A 217 -19.63 19.15 -11.75
C PHE A 217 -18.56 18.13 -11.34
N LEU A 218 -18.59 16.93 -11.95
CA LEU A 218 -17.58 15.91 -11.71
C LEU A 218 -16.21 16.39 -12.19
N GLU A 219 -16.14 16.98 -13.39
CA GLU A 219 -14.91 17.54 -13.95
C GLU A 219 -14.33 18.65 -13.07
N GLN A 220 -15.17 19.62 -12.65
CA GLN A 220 -14.76 20.68 -11.74
C GLN A 220 -14.21 20.14 -10.42
N THR A 221 -14.89 19.15 -9.83
CA THR A 221 -14.44 18.53 -8.57
C THR A 221 -13.10 17.79 -8.77
N LEU A 222 -12.85 17.23 -9.94
CA LEU A 222 -11.63 16.47 -10.24
C LEU A 222 -10.46 17.33 -10.73
N SER A 223 -10.68 18.62 -10.99
CA SER A 223 -9.67 19.59 -11.41
C SER A 223 -8.46 19.60 -10.47
N PRO A 224 -7.23 19.68 -10.99
CA PRO A 224 -6.02 19.79 -10.16
C PRO A 224 -5.98 21.06 -9.31
N ASP A 225 -6.72 22.11 -9.69
CA ASP A 225 -6.70 23.43 -9.06
C ASP A 225 -7.53 23.52 -7.76
N VAL A 226 -8.14 22.41 -7.34
CA VAL A 226 -8.88 22.38 -6.08
C VAL A 226 -7.90 22.49 -4.92
N GLU A 227 -8.14 23.46 -4.04
CA GLU A 227 -7.38 23.62 -2.81
C GLU A 227 -7.50 22.36 -1.94
N LEU A 228 -6.36 21.76 -1.60
CA LEU A 228 -6.29 20.56 -0.78
C LEU A 228 -5.75 20.92 0.60
N PRO A 229 -6.30 20.33 1.68
CA PRO A 229 -5.78 20.53 3.01
C PRO A 229 -4.33 20.01 3.13
N PRO A 230 -3.58 20.48 4.13
CA PRO A 230 -2.22 20.03 4.37
C PRO A 230 -2.19 18.52 4.66
N ALA A 231 -1.14 17.86 4.18
CA ALA A 231 -0.91 16.45 4.47
C ALA A 231 -0.47 16.27 5.93
N VAL A 232 -1.20 15.45 6.69
CA VAL A 232 -0.87 15.08 8.06
C VAL A 232 -0.68 13.57 8.12
N SER A 233 0.44 13.13 8.69
CA SER A 233 0.72 11.72 8.95
C SER A 233 -0.13 11.23 10.13
N PRO A 234 -0.72 10.03 10.05
CA PRO A 234 -1.48 9.46 11.16
C PRO A 234 -0.58 9.19 12.37
N ASP A 235 -1.12 9.31 13.58
CA ASP A 235 -0.43 8.87 14.79
C ASP A 235 -0.46 7.34 14.89
N LEU A 236 0.62 6.70 14.44
CA LEU A 236 0.80 5.25 14.49
C LEU A 236 0.73 4.69 15.91
N ALA A 237 0.98 5.51 16.96
CA ALA A 237 0.86 5.04 18.33
C ALA A 237 -0.60 4.78 18.72
N ILE A 238 -1.55 5.54 18.19
CA ILE A 238 -2.98 5.29 18.40
C ILE A 238 -3.38 3.98 17.73
N LEU A 239 -2.96 3.79 16.49
CA LEU A 239 -3.29 2.59 15.72
C LEU A 239 -2.66 1.32 16.32
N ASN A 240 -1.40 1.40 16.79
CA ASN A 240 -0.74 0.29 17.47
C ASN A 240 -1.45 -0.06 18.79
N ARG A 241 -1.88 0.94 19.57
CA ARG A 241 -2.66 0.69 20.80
C ARG A 241 -4.01 0.05 20.50
N LEU A 242 -4.71 0.54 19.48
CA LEU A 242 -5.98 -0.05 19.03
C LEU A 242 -5.77 -1.51 18.66
N PHE A 243 -4.84 -1.79 17.75
CA PHE A 243 -4.55 -3.16 17.30
C PHE A 243 -4.16 -4.08 18.47
N ALA A 244 -3.24 -3.66 19.34
CA ALA A 244 -2.84 -4.44 20.50
C ALA A 244 -4.03 -4.75 21.44
N SER A 245 -4.92 -3.78 21.67
CA SER A 245 -6.10 -3.98 22.53
C SER A 245 -7.11 -4.97 21.95
N GLU A 246 -7.20 -5.09 20.62
CA GLU A 246 -8.03 -6.10 19.95
C GLU A 246 -7.38 -7.49 19.99
N LEU A 247 -6.07 -7.60 20.23
CA LEU A 247 -5.37 -8.88 20.41
C LEU A 247 -5.42 -9.37 21.87
N ASP A 248 -5.18 -8.50 22.84
CA ASP A 248 -4.86 -8.93 24.22
C ASP A 248 -6.04 -8.87 25.21
N GLU A 249 -7.30 -8.70 24.77
CA GLU A 249 -8.50 -8.55 25.63
C GLU A 249 -8.21 -7.75 26.93
N GLY A 250 -7.54 -6.59 26.79
CA GLY A 250 -7.29 -5.68 27.91
C GLY A 250 -6.11 -5.99 28.83
N LYS A 251 -5.16 -6.88 28.45
CA LYS A 251 -3.91 -7.06 29.21
C LYS A 251 -2.69 -6.58 28.43
N VAL A 252 -2.18 -5.41 28.84
CA VAL A 252 -0.75 -5.02 28.96
C VAL A 252 -0.41 -3.67 28.31
N SER A 253 0.18 -2.84 29.18
CA SER A 253 0.89 -1.60 28.91
C SER A 253 2.34 -1.91 28.53
N ILE A 254 2.65 -2.00 27.24
CA ILE A 254 4.03 -1.85 26.75
C ILE A 254 3.99 -0.79 25.67
N GLN A 255 4.81 0.26 25.80
CA GLN A 255 5.01 1.18 24.69
C GLN A 255 5.66 0.40 23.53
N PRO A 256 5.00 0.28 22.36
CA PRO A 256 5.57 -0.44 21.25
C PRO A 256 6.86 0.27 20.80
N MET A 257 7.93 -0.51 20.59
CA MET A 257 9.11 0.01 19.88
C MET A 257 8.66 0.52 18.51
N ARG A 258 9.24 1.60 18.02
CA ARG A 258 9.00 2.11 16.66
C ARG A 258 10.09 1.60 15.72
N LYS A 259 9.80 1.52 14.43
CA LYS A 259 10.80 1.14 13.41
C LYS A 259 12.06 2.00 13.46
N SER A 260 11.92 3.30 13.73
CA SER A 260 13.06 4.24 13.87
C SER A 260 13.98 3.94 15.06
N GLY A 261 13.53 3.13 16.01
CA GLY A 261 14.35 2.69 17.15
C GLY A 261 15.36 1.61 16.79
N PHE A 262 15.27 0.98 15.63
CA PHE A 262 16.20 -0.05 15.18
C PHE A 262 17.36 0.59 14.39
N SER A 263 18.45 0.88 15.09
CA SER A 263 19.74 1.26 14.51
C SER A 263 20.75 0.11 14.62
N LEU A 264 21.85 0.17 13.87
CA LEU A 264 22.96 -0.80 13.99
C LEU A 264 23.44 -0.92 15.44
N THR A 265 23.60 0.22 16.12
CA THR A 265 23.98 0.25 17.54
C THR A 265 22.97 -0.47 18.43
N ARG A 266 21.67 -0.37 18.12
CA ARG A 266 20.60 -0.97 18.93
C ARG A 266 20.50 -2.48 18.73
N VAL A 267 20.53 -2.95 17.47
CA VAL A 267 20.33 -4.38 17.14
C VAL A 267 21.52 -5.25 17.54
N ARG A 268 22.69 -4.64 17.78
CA ARG A 268 23.90 -5.30 18.28
C ARG A 268 23.96 -5.46 19.80
N GLN A 269 23.00 -4.90 20.52
CA GLN A 269 22.91 -5.13 21.97
C GLN A 269 22.43 -6.55 22.25
N LYS A 270 23.03 -7.21 23.25
CA LYS A 270 22.81 -8.64 23.55
C LYS A 270 21.38 -9.04 23.89
N ASP A 271 20.52 -8.07 24.23
CA ASP A 271 19.10 -8.29 24.49
C ASP A 271 18.28 -8.50 23.21
N LEU A 272 18.79 -8.05 22.04
CA LEU A 272 18.17 -8.29 20.73
C LEU A 272 19.04 -9.16 19.82
N LEU A 273 20.37 -9.09 19.96
CA LEU A 273 21.31 -9.77 19.09
C LEU A 273 21.26 -11.29 19.32
N LEU A 274 21.15 -12.03 18.22
CA LEU A 274 21.13 -13.49 18.18
C LEU A 274 22.43 -14.07 17.61
N PHE A 275 22.99 -13.44 16.58
CA PHE A 275 24.22 -13.87 15.91
C PHE A 275 24.95 -12.69 15.27
N GLU A 276 26.28 -12.70 15.29
CA GLU A 276 27.13 -11.73 14.56
C GLU A 276 28.39 -12.45 14.08
N SER A 277 28.74 -12.26 12.80
CA SER A 277 29.96 -12.80 12.21
C SER A 277 30.56 -11.87 11.18
N VAL A 278 31.86 -12.07 10.93
CA VAL A 278 32.53 -11.58 9.72
C VAL A 278 32.17 -12.51 8.57
N VAL A 279 31.88 -11.95 7.39
CA VAL A 279 31.54 -12.72 6.18
C VAL A 279 32.44 -12.31 5.01
N GLY A 280 32.13 -12.80 3.81
CA GLY A 280 32.84 -12.41 2.60
C GLY A 280 34.22 -13.06 2.51
N SER A 281 35.22 -12.31 2.06
CA SER A 281 36.58 -12.81 1.80
C SER A 281 37.21 -13.47 3.02
N HIS A 282 36.92 -12.96 4.23
CA HIS A 282 37.39 -13.54 5.49
C HIS A 282 36.76 -14.92 5.74
N ALA A 283 35.44 -15.05 5.61
CA ALA A 283 34.75 -16.33 5.79
C ALA A 283 35.07 -17.34 4.68
N TYR A 284 35.36 -16.89 3.46
CA TYR A 284 35.80 -17.77 2.36
C TYR A 284 37.29 -18.14 2.42
N GLY A 285 38.07 -17.55 3.33
CA GLY A 285 39.51 -17.78 3.43
C GLY A 285 40.32 -17.18 2.26
N THR A 286 39.76 -16.18 1.58
CA THR A 286 40.40 -15.48 0.44
C THR A 286 40.82 -14.05 0.80
N ALA A 287 40.77 -13.68 2.08
CA ALA A 287 41.15 -12.36 2.55
C ALA A 287 42.65 -12.08 2.36
N THR A 288 42.97 -10.87 1.96
CA THR A 288 44.32 -10.29 1.87
C THR A 288 44.48 -9.20 2.94
N ALA A 289 45.68 -8.63 3.05
CA ALA A 289 45.95 -7.54 4.01
C ALA A 289 45.09 -6.29 3.78
N ASP A 290 44.59 -6.09 2.56
CA ASP A 290 43.75 -4.94 2.18
C ASP A 290 42.25 -5.29 2.16
N SER A 291 41.87 -6.50 2.58
CA SER A 291 40.46 -6.90 2.63
C SER A 291 39.70 -6.15 3.72
N ASP A 292 38.52 -5.70 3.37
CA ASP A 292 37.55 -5.10 4.27
C ASP A 292 36.76 -6.18 5.04
N GLU A 293 36.24 -5.79 6.20
CA GLU A 293 35.39 -6.65 7.02
C GLU A 293 33.92 -6.38 6.74
N ASP A 294 33.27 -7.33 6.05
CA ASP A 294 31.82 -7.38 5.98
C ASP A 294 31.25 -8.02 7.25
N LEU A 295 30.29 -7.38 7.90
CA LEU A 295 29.56 -7.94 9.03
C LEU A 295 28.15 -8.35 8.64
N ARG A 296 27.77 -9.54 9.08
CA ARG A 296 26.38 -9.98 9.06
C ARG A 296 25.95 -10.39 10.45
N GLY A 297 24.70 -10.08 10.77
CA GLY A 297 24.13 -10.48 12.04
C GLY A 297 22.65 -10.80 11.93
N VAL A 298 22.14 -11.34 13.02
CA VAL A 298 20.73 -11.69 13.19
C VAL A 298 20.27 -11.12 14.53
N PHE A 299 19.14 -10.43 14.54
CA PHE A 299 18.51 -9.92 15.75
C PHE A 299 17.04 -10.34 15.81
N VAL A 300 16.47 -10.30 17.01
CA VAL A 300 15.06 -10.60 17.25
C VAL A 300 14.35 -9.30 17.62
N ALA A 301 13.31 -8.92 16.87
CA ALA A 301 12.46 -7.81 17.28
C ALA A 301 11.60 -8.23 18.50
N PRO A 302 11.40 -7.35 19.50
CA PRO A 302 10.58 -7.70 20.65
C PRO A 302 9.12 -7.97 20.24
N SER A 303 8.41 -8.78 21.02
CA SER A 303 6.99 -9.11 20.77
C SER A 303 6.11 -7.86 20.65
N SER A 304 6.42 -6.80 21.40
CA SER A 304 5.73 -5.52 21.34
C SER A 304 5.89 -4.78 20.00
N PHE A 305 6.91 -5.13 19.20
CA PHE A 305 7.08 -4.64 17.83
C PHE A 305 6.42 -5.59 16.80
N LEU A 306 6.62 -6.91 16.95
CA LEU A 306 6.05 -7.91 16.03
C LEU A 306 4.51 -7.90 16.01
N GLY A 307 3.90 -7.54 17.13
CA GLY A 307 2.46 -7.29 17.25
C GLY A 307 2.03 -5.89 16.83
N GLY A 308 2.87 -5.09 16.17
CA GLY A 308 2.54 -3.74 15.70
C GLY A 308 2.12 -3.67 14.22
N LEU A 309 1.89 -2.46 13.73
CA LEU A 309 1.64 -2.17 12.31
C LEU A 309 2.91 -2.01 11.48
N ASP A 310 4.05 -1.75 12.13
CA ASP A 310 5.34 -1.63 11.47
C ASP A 310 5.96 -3.02 11.24
N SER A 311 6.81 -3.10 10.21
CA SER A 311 7.68 -4.26 9.98
C SER A 311 9.13 -3.83 9.82
N ILE A 312 10.03 -4.74 10.20
CA ILE A 312 11.46 -4.59 9.99
C ILE A 312 12.03 -5.89 9.47
N ASP A 313 12.66 -5.81 8.30
CA ASP A 313 13.29 -6.96 7.67
C ASP A 313 14.79 -7.03 8.02
N GLN A 314 15.44 -5.87 8.02
CA GLN A 314 16.87 -5.74 8.28
C GLN A 314 17.23 -4.31 8.68
N VAL A 315 18.41 -4.16 9.26
CA VAL A 315 19.11 -2.88 9.48
C VAL A 315 20.47 -2.98 8.81
N ASN A 316 20.83 -1.98 8.00
CA ASN A 316 22.12 -1.91 7.34
C ASN A 316 22.72 -0.51 7.37
N ASP A 317 24.04 -0.41 7.17
CA ASP A 317 24.69 0.86 6.86
C ASP A 317 24.49 1.25 5.38
N GLU A 318 25.01 2.43 5.01
CA GLU A 318 24.83 3.00 3.66
C GLU A 318 25.51 2.15 2.58
N LYS A 319 26.60 1.45 2.92
CA LYS A 319 27.38 0.63 1.98
C LYS A 319 26.92 -0.84 1.93
N ASN A 320 26.15 -1.28 2.93
CA ASN A 320 25.81 -2.68 3.19
C ASN A 320 27.02 -3.55 3.59
N ASP A 321 28.05 -2.92 4.15
CA ASP A 321 29.18 -3.61 4.76
C ASP A 321 28.70 -4.27 6.07
N GLN A 322 27.76 -3.61 6.77
CA GLN A 322 27.08 -4.15 7.94
C GLN A 322 25.60 -4.39 7.64
N VAL A 323 25.14 -5.64 7.73
CA VAL A 323 23.72 -5.99 7.53
C VAL A 323 23.25 -6.95 8.63
N TYR A 324 22.21 -6.55 9.36
CA TYR A 324 21.61 -7.33 10.43
C TYR A 324 20.18 -7.68 10.05
N PHE A 325 19.88 -8.96 9.92
CA PHE A 325 18.55 -9.45 9.57
C PHE A 325 17.69 -9.61 10.82
N GLU A 326 16.42 -9.21 10.74
CA GLU A 326 15.44 -9.63 11.74
C GLU A 326 15.17 -11.14 11.57
N ILE A 327 14.94 -11.88 12.67
CA ILE A 327 14.85 -13.35 12.64
C ILE A 327 13.73 -13.86 11.72
N GLY A 328 12.58 -13.20 11.65
CA GLY A 328 11.51 -13.53 10.71
C GLY A 328 11.94 -13.37 9.25
N ARG A 329 12.70 -12.31 8.93
CA ARG A 329 13.29 -12.14 7.60
C ARG A 329 14.31 -13.22 7.28
N LEU A 330 15.19 -13.55 8.23
CA LEU A 330 16.16 -14.64 8.09
C LEU A 330 15.43 -15.95 7.77
N MET A 331 14.42 -16.32 8.56
CA MET A 331 13.64 -17.53 8.37
C MET A 331 12.91 -17.55 7.02
N SER A 332 12.36 -16.42 6.58
CA SER A 332 11.75 -16.32 5.25
C SER A 332 12.76 -16.52 4.11
N LEU A 333 14.00 -16.06 4.27
CA LEU A 333 15.06 -16.23 3.27
C LEU A 333 15.61 -17.66 3.27
N LEU A 334 15.77 -18.26 4.45
CA LEU A 334 16.17 -19.66 4.62
C LEU A 334 15.14 -20.62 4.01
N ALA A 335 13.84 -20.39 4.25
CA ALA A 335 12.75 -21.18 3.66
C ALA A 335 12.70 -21.11 2.13
N ARG A 336 13.31 -20.08 1.53
CA ARG A 336 13.45 -19.91 0.07
C ARG A 336 14.82 -20.37 -0.45
N ASN A 337 15.64 -21.01 0.38
CA ASN A 337 17.02 -21.40 0.08
C ASN A 337 17.87 -20.27 -0.50
N ASN A 338 17.77 -19.06 0.06
CA ASN A 338 18.62 -17.95 -0.34
C ASN A 338 20.10 -18.27 -0.03
N PRO A 339 21.01 -18.25 -1.03
CA PRO A 339 22.40 -18.64 -0.84
C PRO A 339 23.14 -17.84 0.25
N ASN A 340 23.02 -16.52 0.20
CA ASN A 340 23.74 -15.62 1.13
C ASN A 340 23.35 -15.86 2.60
N VAL A 341 22.10 -16.24 2.85
CA VAL A 341 21.61 -16.48 4.21
C VAL A 341 21.89 -17.92 4.65
N LEU A 342 21.83 -18.89 3.74
CA LEU A 342 22.24 -20.27 4.04
C LEU A 342 23.71 -20.34 4.47
N GLU A 343 24.58 -19.54 3.85
CA GLU A 343 25.99 -19.44 4.25
C GLU A 343 26.17 -18.96 5.70
N LEU A 344 25.26 -18.14 6.24
CA LEU A 344 25.32 -17.69 7.63
C LEU A 344 25.20 -18.84 8.64
N LEU A 345 24.53 -19.94 8.27
CA LEU A 345 24.42 -21.13 9.11
C LEU A 345 25.72 -21.94 9.16
N ALA A 346 26.65 -21.70 8.24
CA ALA A 346 27.87 -22.47 8.03
C ALA A 346 29.16 -21.60 8.06
N VAL A 347 29.10 -20.45 8.74
CA VAL A 347 30.26 -19.56 8.89
C VAL A 347 31.35 -20.25 9.73
N PRO A 348 32.64 -20.15 9.35
CA PRO A 348 33.76 -20.65 10.15
C PRO A 348 33.78 -20.09 11.58
N GLU A 349 34.16 -20.91 12.56
CA GLU A 349 34.08 -20.57 13.98
C GLU A 349 34.95 -19.36 14.37
N ASP A 350 36.08 -19.17 13.67
CA ASP A 350 36.98 -18.03 13.85
C ASP A 350 36.40 -16.70 13.31
N CYS A 351 35.39 -16.77 12.44
CA CYS A 351 34.67 -15.61 11.94
C CYS A 351 33.45 -15.24 12.81
N VAL A 352 33.03 -16.11 13.74
CA VAL A 352 31.89 -15.86 14.63
C VAL A 352 32.32 -14.91 15.77
N ARG A 353 31.64 -13.76 15.88
CA ARG A 353 31.88 -12.76 16.94
C ARG A 353 30.94 -12.92 18.12
N TYR A 354 29.71 -13.35 17.86
CA TYR A 354 28.70 -13.60 18.88
C TYR A 354 27.68 -14.63 18.40
N ARG A 355 27.27 -15.54 19.30
CA ARG A 355 26.29 -16.59 19.04
C ARG A 355 25.46 -16.84 20.29
N HIS A 356 24.17 -16.54 20.23
CA HIS A 356 23.24 -16.88 21.30
C HIS A 356 22.78 -18.35 21.15
N PRO A 357 22.52 -19.10 22.24
CA PRO A 357 22.13 -20.52 22.15
C PRO A 357 20.88 -20.80 21.31
N LEU A 358 19.97 -19.83 21.18
CA LEU A 358 18.80 -19.97 20.30
C LEU A 358 19.15 -19.99 18.80
N TYR A 359 20.31 -19.46 18.41
CA TYR A 359 20.78 -19.55 17.02
C TYR A 359 21.12 -20.99 16.62
N ASP A 360 21.52 -21.83 17.59
CA ASP A 360 21.89 -23.23 17.35
C ASP A 360 20.68 -24.11 17.01
N LEU A 361 19.46 -23.59 17.20
CA LEU A 361 18.23 -24.23 16.73
C LEU A 361 18.08 -24.14 15.20
N LEU A 362 18.80 -23.24 14.54
CA LEU A 362 18.78 -23.04 13.09
C LEU A 362 19.77 -23.98 12.40
N VAL A 363 19.46 -25.26 12.36
CA VAL A 363 20.33 -26.25 11.71
C VAL A 363 20.07 -26.33 10.20
N PRO A 364 21.11 -26.44 9.35
CA PRO A 364 20.95 -26.46 7.89
C PRO A 364 19.95 -27.51 7.37
N GLU A 365 19.84 -28.66 8.05
CA GLU A 365 18.98 -29.78 7.68
C GLU A 365 17.49 -29.41 7.62
N ILE A 366 17.07 -28.37 8.35
CA ILE A 366 15.69 -27.88 8.31
C ILE A 366 15.39 -27.19 6.96
N PHE A 367 16.40 -26.55 6.37
CA PHE A 367 16.21 -25.65 5.24
C PHE A 367 16.66 -26.26 3.92
N LEU A 368 17.71 -27.09 3.92
CA LEU A 368 18.30 -27.64 2.70
C LEU A 368 17.28 -28.45 1.89
N SER A 369 17.08 -28.05 0.63
CA SER A 369 16.17 -28.72 -0.29
C SER A 369 16.74 -28.75 -1.71
N LYS A 370 16.08 -29.48 -2.62
CA LYS A 370 16.44 -29.49 -4.05
C LYS A 370 16.37 -28.09 -4.70
N LEU A 371 15.66 -27.14 -4.09
CA LEU A 371 15.60 -25.75 -4.54
C LEU A 371 16.97 -25.05 -4.49
N CYS A 372 17.89 -25.47 -3.61
CA CYS A 372 19.25 -24.94 -3.56
C CYS A 372 19.95 -25.00 -4.92
N LEU A 373 19.71 -26.06 -5.72
CA LEU A 373 20.30 -26.19 -7.05
C LEU A 373 19.94 -24.99 -7.93
N ASN A 374 18.67 -24.57 -7.89
CA ASN A 374 18.20 -23.45 -8.68
C ASN A 374 18.69 -22.12 -8.11
N THR A 375 18.53 -21.89 -6.81
CA THR A 375 18.85 -20.58 -6.20
C THR A 375 20.34 -20.26 -6.24
N PHE A 376 21.22 -21.26 -6.02
CA PHE A 376 22.66 -21.08 -6.19
C PHE A 376 23.05 -20.92 -7.67
N GLY A 377 22.41 -21.65 -8.58
CA GLY A 377 22.61 -21.49 -10.02
C GLY A 377 22.23 -20.10 -10.51
N GLU A 378 21.07 -19.58 -10.10
CA GLU A 378 20.61 -18.22 -10.40
C GLU A 378 21.54 -17.16 -9.83
N TYR A 379 22.03 -17.35 -8.60
CA TYR A 379 23.01 -16.46 -7.98
C TYR A 379 24.32 -16.42 -8.80
N ALA A 380 24.87 -17.58 -9.16
CA ALA A 380 26.06 -17.68 -10.00
C ALA A 380 25.87 -17.00 -11.36
N MET A 381 24.72 -17.22 -12.01
CA MET A 381 24.37 -16.53 -13.25
C MET A 381 24.27 -15.01 -13.07
N GLY A 382 23.75 -14.55 -11.93
CA GLY A 382 23.75 -13.14 -11.54
C GLY A 382 25.17 -12.57 -11.45
N GLN A 383 26.09 -13.29 -10.82
CA GLN A 383 27.51 -12.88 -10.74
C GLN A 383 28.19 -12.85 -12.11
N ILE A 384 27.91 -13.83 -12.99
CA ILE A 384 28.41 -13.81 -14.38
C ILE A 384 27.91 -12.58 -15.14
N ARG A 385 26.62 -12.22 -14.98
CA ARG A 385 26.06 -11.00 -15.59
C ARG A 385 26.74 -9.74 -15.06
N LYS A 386 26.98 -9.67 -13.74
CA LYS A 386 27.73 -8.56 -13.13
C LYS A 386 29.15 -8.47 -13.66
N ALA A 387 29.89 -9.58 -13.72
CA ALA A 387 31.25 -9.64 -14.26
C ALA A 387 31.32 -9.21 -15.73
N ARG A 388 30.38 -9.65 -16.58
CA ARG A 388 30.26 -9.16 -17.97
C ARG A 388 29.95 -7.67 -18.04
N GLY A 389 29.13 -7.16 -17.12
CA GLY A 389 28.89 -5.72 -16.95
C GLY A 389 30.13 -4.95 -16.51
N LEU A 390 30.94 -5.51 -15.60
CA LEU A 390 32.23 -4.96 -15.19
C LEU A 390 33.24 -4.92 -16.33
N ASN A 391 33.32 -5.96 -17.18
CA ASN A 391 34.14 -5.89 -18.39
C ASN A 391 33.73 -4.74 -19.31
N LYS A 392 32.42 -4.48 -19.45
CA LYS A 392 31.95 -3.28 -20.17
C LYS A 392 32.38 -1.98 -19.47
N LYS A 393 32.42 -1.93 -18.13
CA LYS A 393 32.91 -0.77 -17.37
C LYS A 393 34.43 -0.60 -17.40
N ILE A 394 35.21 -1.68 -17.51
CA ILE A 394 36.68 -1.62 -17.66
C ILE A 394 37.03 -1.13 -19.07
N VAL A 395 36.33 -1.65 -20.09
CA VAL A 395 36.49 -1.23 -21.49
C VAL A 395 35.89 0.17 -21.73
N ASN A 396 34.89 0.57 -20.94
CA ASN A 396 34.25 1.87 -21.01
C ASN A 396 34.09 2.46 -19.59
N PRO A 397 35.16 3.08 -19.04
CA PRO A 397 35.20 3.60 -17.67
C PRO A 397 34.01 4.52 -17.39
N GLN A 398 33.19 4.12 -16.43
CA GLN A 398 32.11 4.97 -15.92
C GLN A 398 32.73 5.95 -14.90
N PRO A 399 32.37 7.24 -14.93
CA PRO A 399 32.82 8.19 -13.91
C PRO A 399 32.41 7.73 -12.50
N GLU A 400 33.23 8.03 -11.49
CA GLU A 400 33.03 7.67 -10.07
C GLU A 400 31.69 8.17 -9.49
N MET A 401 31.18 9.27 -10.05
CA MET A 401 29.92 9.84 -9.62
C MET A 401 28.76 8.96 -10.08
N ARG A 402 27.96 8.48 -9.12
CA ARG A 402 26.70 7.78 -9.40
C ARG A 402 25.87 8.66 -10.32
N ARG A 403 25.66 8.18 -11.53
CA ARG A 403 24.76 8.80 -12.50
C ARG A 403 23.33 8.71 -11.98
N ALA A 404 22.63 9.84 -12.01
CA ALA A 404 21.22 9.92 -11.65
C ALA A 404 20.37 9.31 -12.77
N LEU A 405 19.11 8.98 -12.48
CA LEU A 405 18.20 8.39 -13.46
C LEU A 405 18.17 9.12 -14.82
N LEU A 406 18.16 10.46 -14.82
CA LEU A 406 18.11 11.27 -16.06
C LEU A 406 19.34 11.07 -16.97
N ASP A 407 20.48 10.64 -16.43
CA ASP A 407 21.68 10.34 -17.24
C ASP A 407 21.49 9.12 -18.15
N PHE A 408 20.46 8.32 -17.89
CA PHE A 408 20.10 7.13 -18.67
C PHE A 408 18.91 7.36 -19.60
N CYS A 409 18.22 8.49 -19.46
CA CYS A 409 17.02 8.83 -20.25
C CYS A 409 17.39 9.46 -21.59
N HIS A 410 16.64 9.10 -22.64
CA HIS A 410 16.85 9.58 -24.00
C HIS A 410 15.53 10.05 -24.62
N VAL A 411 15.60 11.09 -25.46
CA VAL A 411 14.48 11.63 -26.23
C VAL A 411 14.59 11.14 -27.67
N PRO A 412 13.56 10.47 -28.22
CA PRO A 412 13.54 10.10 -29.64
C PRO A 412 13.69 11.33 -30.54
N SER A 413 14.61 11.28 -31.51
CA SER A 413 14.84 12.35 -32.47
C SER A 413 15.24 11.78 -33.83
N GLY A 414 14.42 12.01 -34.85
CA GLY A 414 14.59 11.43 -36.18
C GLY A 414 14.54 9.89 -36.15
N GLN A 415 15.59 9.25 -36.67
CA GLN A 415 15.76 7.78 -36.64
C GLN A 415 16.56 7.30 -35.41
N GLY A 416 16.95 8.19 -34.50
CA GLY A 416 17.77 7.87 -33.32
C GLY A 416 17.21 8.48 -32.04
N SER A 417 18.09 8.71 -31.07
CA SER A 417 17.74 9.31 -29.78
C SER A 417 18.85 10.19 -29.25
N VAL A 418 18.50 11.27 -28.55
CA VAL A 418 19.44 12.21 -27.91
C VAL A 418 19.32 12.08 -26.39
N PRO A 419 20.42 12.10 -25.60
CA PRO A 419 20.35 12.13 -24.14
C PRO A 419 19.47 13.28 -23.64
N VAL A 420 18.56 13.02 -22.69
CA VAL A 420 17.53 14.01 -22.29
C VAL A 420 18.15 15.31 -21.76
N LEU A 421 19.24 15.22 -20.99
CA LEU A 421 19.91 16.40 -20.44
C LEU A 421 20.56 17.27 -21.53
N LEU A 422 21.06 16.65 -22.60
CA LEU A 422 21.59 17.39 -23.75
C LEU A 422 20.45 18.03 -24.53
N TRP A 423 19.38 17.28 -24.79
CA TRP A 423 18.19 17.77 -25.48
C TRP A 423 17.56 18.97 -24.76
N LEU A 424 17.36 18.88 -23.43
CA LEU A 424 16.83 19.98 -22.61
C LEU A 424 17.72 21.23 -22.71
N LYS A 425 19.04 21.05 -22.62
CA LYS A 425 20.00 22.15 -22.74
C LYS A 425 19.97 22.80 -24.13
N GLU A 426 19.87 22.00 -25.20
CA GLU A 426 19.78 22.50 -26.58
C GLU A 426 18.47 23.26 -26.83
N GLN A 427 17.37 22.84 -26.20
CA GLN A 427 16.08 23.52 -26.27
C GLN A 427 15.97 24.73 -25.32
N GLY A 428 16.96 24.95 -24.44
CA GLY A 428 16.91 26.01 -23.43
C GLY A 428 15.85 25.77 -22.35
N ILE A 429 15.52 24.51 -22.07
CA ILE A 429 14.47 24.10 -21.14
C ILE A 429 15.09 23.69 -19.80
N HIS A 430 14.54 24.19 -18.70
CA HIS A 430 14.92 23.75 -17.36
C HIS A 430 14.13 22.52 -16.93
N VAL A 431 14.81 21.58 -16.25
CA VAL A 431 14.19 20.32 -15.78
C VAL A 431 13.01 20.61 -14.85
N GLU A 432 13.07 21.66 -14.04
CA GLU A 432 12.05 22.04 -13.06
C GLU A 432 10.71 22.43 -13.72
N ASP A 433 10.79 23.00 -14.92
CA ASP A 433 9.65 23.48 -15.73
C ASP A 433 9.03 22.37 -16.59
N CYS A 434 9.44 21.12 -16.38
CA CYS A 434 9.01 19.99 -17.18
C CYS A 434 7.96 19.12 -16.47
N GLY A 435 6.91 18.73 -17.20
CA GLY A 435 5.96 17.70 -16.84
C GLY A 435 6.27 16.36 -17.51
N LEU A 436 6.05 15.25 -16.81
CA LEU A 436 6.24 13.91 -17.35
C LEU A 436 4.95 13.09 -17.26
N THR A 437 4.56 12.44 -18.36
CA THR A 437 3.45 11.46 -18.38
C THR A 437 3.86 10.15 -19.04
N SER A 438 3.27 9.04 -18.61
CA SER A 438 3.44 7.73 -19.24
C SER A 438 2.58 7.63 -20.51
N LEU A 439 3.16 7.12 -21.59
CA LEU A 439 2.40 6.87 -22.81
C LEU A 439 1.69 5.52 -22.76
N ALA A 440 0.39 5.52 -23.07
CA ALA A 440 -0.39 4.29 -23.13
C ALA A 440 0.16 3.36 -24.21
N HIS A 441 0.25 2.06 -23.90
CA HIS A 441 0.72 1.00 -24.80
C HIS A 441 2.20 1.10 -25.25
N ALA A 442 3.00 1.97 -24.63
CA ALA A 442 4.44 2.04 -24.84
C ALA A 442 5.16 1.94 -23.48
N ALA A 443 5.58 0.73 -23.11
CA ALA A 443 6.32 0.52 -21.87
C ALA A 443 7.63 1.31 -21.90
N ASP A 444 7.97 1.93 -20.76
CA ASP A 444 9.17 2.75 -20.55
C ASP A 444 9.33 3.96 -21.50
N LEU A 445 8.25 4.38 -22.16
CA LEU A 445 8.21 5.60 -22.97
C LEU A 445 7.32 6.67 -22.32
N PHE A 446 7.85 7.88 -22.23
CA PHE A 446 7.22 8.99 -21.54
C PHE A 446 7.16 10.22 -22.43
N ALA A 447 6.10 11.00 -22.30
CA ALA A 447 6.00 12.32 -22.92
C ALA A 447 6.51 13.39 -21.95
N ILE A 448 7.36 14.27 -22.46
CA ILE A 448 7.87 15.44 -21.74
C ILE A 448 7.11 16.66 -22.24
N TYR A 449 6.53 17.40 -21.30
CA TYR A 449 5.85 18.66 -21.53
C TYR A 449 6.66 19.77 -20.89
N HIS A 450 6.71 20.94 -21.52
CA HIS A 450 7.45 22.09 -21.02
C HIS A 450 6.54 23.31 -21.02
N GLU A 451 6.49 23.99 -19.89
CA GLU A 451 5.78 25.25 -19.74
C GLU A 451 6.60 26.18 -18.82
N PRO A 452 7.24 27.23 -19.36
CA PRO A 452 7.96 28.21 -18.55
C PRO A 452 6.99 28.84 -17.53
N GLU A 453 7.36 28.86 -16.25
CA GLU A 453 6.53 29.38 -15.13
C GLU A 453 5.25 28.57 -14.83
N GLY A 454 5.10 27.36 -15.39
CA GLY A 454 3.96 26.47 -15.17
C GLY A 454 4.00 25.69 -13.86
N ALA A 455 2.89 24.98 -13.54
CA ALA A 455 2.74 24.18 -12.31
C ALA A 455 3.46 22.82 -12.36
N TYR A 456 4.34 22.61 -13.34
CA TYR A 456 5.09 21.38 -13.45
C TYR A 456 6.12 21.24 -12.34
N ARG A 457 6.48 19.99 -12.07
CA ARG A 457 7.15 19.59 -10.83
C ARG A 457 8.52 18.99 -11.08
N GLY A 458 9.00 19.12 -12.31
CA GLY A 458 10.17 18.48 -12.87
C GLY A 458 10.03 16.99 -13.15
N LEU A 459 11.08 16.43 -13.75
CA LEU A 459 11.11 15.05 -14.25
C LEU A 459 11.42 14.01 -13.15
N THR A 460 12.12 14.40 -12.09
CA THR A 460 12.52 13.52 -10.97
C THR A 460 12.14 14.12 -9.61
N SER A 461 12.13 13.28 -8.57
CA SER A 461 11.83 13.71 -7.21
C SER A 461 12.97 14.53 -6.60
N PRO A 462 12.69 15.70 -5.97
CA PRO A 462 13.71 16.48 -5.24
C PRO A 462 14.32 15.74 -4.04
N LYS A 463 13.65 14.70 -3.53
CA LYS A 463 14.10 13.89 -2.37
C LYS A 463 14.78 12.59 -2.79
N ASP A 464 14.59 12.16 -4.03
CA ASP A 464 15.15 10.93 -4.58
C ASP A 464 15.41 11.13 -6.08
N PRO A 465 16.65 11.47 -6.47
CA PRO A 465 16.99 11.74 -7.87
C PRO A 465 16.83 10.52 -8.79
N ASP A 466 16.61 9.32 -8.24
CA ASP A 466 16.39 8.09 -8.99
C ASP A 466 14.91 7.71 -9.17
N ALA A 467 13.99 8.52 -8.66
CA ALA A 467 12.55 8.33 -8.83
C ALA A 467 11.96 9.34 -9.82
N LEU A 468 11.28 8.83 -10.87
CA LEU A 468 10.50 9.68 -11.79
C LEU A 468 9.35 10.36 -11.06
N ARG A 469 9.07 11.60 -11.48
CA ARG A 469 7.94 12.38 -10.97
C ARG A 469 6.96 12.65 -12.09
N PHE A 470 5.76 12.07 -11.97
CA PHE A 470 4.70 12.29 -12.93
C PHE A 470 3.93 13.58 -12.63
N SER A 471 3.65 14.33 -13.69
CA SER A 471 2.85 15.54 -13.66
C SER A 471 1.49 15.27 -14.26
N SER A 472 0.47 15.94 -13.73
CA SER A 472 -0.82 16.00 -14.41
C SER A 472 -0.66 16.93 -15.60
N VAL A 473 -0.78 16.38 -16.81
CA VAL A 473 -0.73 17.17 -18.05
C VAL A 473 -2.13 17.13 -18.67
N PRO A 474 -2.69 18.27 -19.14
CA PRO A 474 -3.95 18.30 -19.85
C PRO A 474 -3.94 17.37 -21.07
N ILE A 475 -5.05 16.69 -21.34
CA ILE A 475 -5.17 15.68 -22.41
C ILE A 475 -5.01 16.29 -23.83
N GLU A 476 -5.06 17.62 -23.95
CA GLU A 476 -4.98 18.36 -25.22
C GLU A 476 -3.60 18.98 -25.53
N ALA A 477 -2.57 18.71 -24.71
CA ALA A 477 -1.23 19.30 -24.86
C ALA A 477 -0.34 18.59 -25.90
#